data_AF-A0A1Y2IIK9-F1
#
_entry.id   AF-A0A1Y2IIK9-F1
#
_cell.length_a   1.000
_cell.length_b   1.000
_cell.length_c   1.000
_cell.angle_alpha   90.00
_cell.angle_beta   90.00
_cell.angle_gamma   90.00
#
_symmetry.space_group_name_H-M   'P 1'
#
loop_
_entity.id
_entity.type
_entity.pdbx_description
1 polymer ?
#
loop_
_entity_poly.entity_id
_entity_poly.type
_entity_poly.pdbx_seq_one_letter_code
_entity_poly.pdbx_strand_id
1 'polypeptide(L)'
;MSRLGKILNVTWDLRKDIGSRRRVAQADGIARLELDYEVYERWPVYACAELKNELGLNGICEIQVAATYEKAVVQQEYAKIRETTCCPCILVSIAGPFIRFYGAVLVDAFIVQPFTDYIFLGGDPDAEDRIEHVAQILAAVQTALEELKRWYKDVLSGGGEPQGANHILPHPSYARDSDRALLSTLQFLDRFQYPGCRRKRPGKSSVDDFQRSLFRARLNGTEVLVKFCFRYGESAHRLLAEHDPPLAPRLYACAPLVGGAIMVVMAIVPGGNTAWKQYGLGPLPDSVVRDIEGALKVLEQKGLVHGDVRRPNVVTIQRVDGTTGGMLIDFDWSGKHGEVYYPSLLNQDVSWQQGIAPGQPIRSEHDWEMWRALQSGMV
;
A
#
# COMPACT_ATOMS: atom_id res chain seq x y z
N MET A 1 2.53 32.26 1.49
CA MET A 1 2.22 31.67 2.81
C MET A 1 1.03 32.26 3.54
N SER A 2 0.98 33.56 3.89
CA SER A 2 -0.17 34.12 4.64
C SER A 2 -1.55 33.85 3.98
N ARG A 3 -1.68 34.04 2.66
CA ARG A 3 -2.92 33.74 1.92
C ARG A 3 -3.32 32.26 1.99
N LEU A 4 -2.35 31.37 1.74
CA LEU A 4 -2.55 29.93 1.86
C LEU A 4 -3.00 29.53 3.28
N GLY A 5 -2.38 30.11 4.31
CA GLY A 5 -2.79 29.90 5.71
C GLY A 5 -4.24 30.29 5.97
N LYS A 6 -4.72 31.41 5.41
CA LYS A 6 -6.14 31.80 5.52
C LYS A 6 -7.06 30.80 4.82
N ILE A 7 -6.71 30.37 3.60
CA ILE A 7 -7.53 29.43 2.82
C ILE A 7 -7.61 28.06 3.52
N LEU A 8 -6.48 27.55 4.02
CA LEU A 8 -6.42 26.23 4.65
C LEU A 8 -6.78 26.25 6.14
N ASN A 9 -7.07 27.42 6.73
CA ASN A 9 -7.26 27.59 8.17
C ASN A 9 -6.05 27.04 8.99
N VAL A 10 -4.85 27.47 8.58
CA VAL A 10 -3.55 27.08 9.12
C VAL A 10 -2.73 28.30 9.53
N THR A 11 -2.23 28.28 10.75
CA THR A 11 -1.21 29.23 11.23
C THR A 11 0.18 28.65 11.00
N TRP A 12 0.97 29.30 10.15
CA TRP A 12 2.30 28.85 9.77
C TRP A 12 3.38 29.49 10.63
N ASP A 13 4.22 28.67 11.25
CA ASP A 13 5.54 29.06 11.72
C ASP A 13 6.50 29.10 10.52
N LEU A 14 6.91 30.31 10.13
CA LEU A 14 7.77 30.50 8.95
C LEU A 14 9.25 30.48 9.35
N ARG A 15 10.08 29.76 8.58
CA ARG A 15 11.55 29.72 8.71
C ARG A 15 12.06 29.44 10.13
N LYS A 16 11.31 28.65 10.90
CA LYS A 16 11.73 28.21 12.24
C LYS A 16 12.57 26.94 12.16
N ASP A 17 13.54 26.84 13.06
CA ASP A 17 14.38 25.67 13.19
C ASP A 17 13.56 24.47 13.69
N ILE A 18 13.72 23.34 13.00
CA ILE A 18 12.96 22.12 13.27
C ILE A 18 13.56 21.29 14.43
N GLY A 19 14.82 21.55 14.82
CA GLY A 19 15.51 20.78 15.86
C GLY A 19 16.51 21.60 16.68
N SER A 20 16.93 21.05 17.82
CA SER A 20 17.74 21.73 18.84
C SER A 20 19.26 21.68 18.60
N ARG A 21 19.76 20.93 17.59
CA ARG A 21 21.21 20.72 17.35
C ARG A 21 21.69 21.13 15.95
N ARG A 22 22.85 21.82 15.93
CA ARG A 22 23.84 22.26 14.90
C ARG A 22 23.59 22.13 13.38
N ARG A 23 22.77 21.23 12.86
CA ARG A 23 22.36 21.25 11.44
C ARG A 23 20.94 21.79 11.39
N VAL A 24 20.80 23.07 11.13
CA VAL A 24 19.51 23.74 11.00
C VAL A 24 18.82 23.25 9.72
N ALA A 25 17.62 22.69 9.84
CA ALA A 25 16.71 22.65 8.70
C ALA A 25 15.58 23.58 9.07
N GLN A 26 15.32 24.54 8.19
CA GLN A 26 14.24 25.48 8.32
C GLN A 26 13.18 25.07 7.31
N ALA A 27 11.98 24.82 7.80
CA ALA A 27 10.82 24.69 6.94
C ALA A 27 10.46 26.09 6.42
N ASP A 28 10.05 26.22 5.17
CA ASP A 28 9.44 27.48 4.73
C ASP A 28 8.12 27.75 5.47
N GLY A 29 7.36 26.70 5.81
CA GLY A 29 6.26 26.75 6.76
C GLY A 29 6.07 25.42 7.49
N ILE A 30 5.79 25.50 8.79
CA ILE A 30 5.38 24.34 9.59
C ILE A 30 4.17 24.74 10.45
N ALA A 31 3.22 23.85 10.61
CA ALA A 31 2.04 24.05 11.43
C ALA A 31 1.99 23.00 12.54
N ARG A 32 1.82 23.47 13.77
CA ARG A 32 1.80 22.63 14.97
C ARG A 32 0.49 22.80 15.71
N LEU A 33 0.00 21.71 16.27
CA LEU A 33 -1.20 21.71 17.09
C LEU A 33 -0.82 21.91 18.56
N GLU A 34 -1.14 23.06 19.11
CA GLU A 34 -0.92 23.35 20.51
C GLU A 34 -1.70 22.37 21.41
N LEU A 35 -0.95 21.72 22.30
CA LEU A 35 -1.43 20.81 23.35
C LEU A 35 -0.85 21.27 24.69
N ASP A 36 -1.47 20.84 25.79
CA ASP A 36 -1.06 21.20 27.14
C ASP A 36 0.40 20.82 27.43
N TYR A 37 1.18 21.80 27.89
CA TYR A 37 2.64 21.75 27.98
C TYR A 37 3.16 20.84 29.09
N GLU A 38 2.29 20.26 29.92
CA GLU A 38 2.68 19.38 31.02
C GLU A 38 2.97 17.94 30.56
N VAL A 39 2.46 17.54 29.39
CA VAL A 39 2.47 16.13 28.93
C VAL A 39 3.41 15.88 27.76
N TYR A 40 3.66 16.90 26.93
CA TYR A 40 4.43 16.80 25.67
C TYR A 40 5.45 17.94 25.55
N GLU A 41 6.72 17.61 25.26
CA GLU A 41 7.79 18.59 25.05
C GLU A 41 7.68 19.32 23.69
N ARG A 42 6.93 18.73 22.74
CA ARG A 42 6.64 19.28 21.41
C ARG A 42 5.18 19.05 21.05
N TRP A 43 4.71 19.86 20.13
CA TRP A 43 3.36 19.79 19.57
C TRP A 43 3.32 18.99 18.26
N PRO A 44 2.24 18.22 18.00
CA PRO A 44 2.08 17.49 16.76
C PRO A 44 2.20 18.38 15.53
N VAL A 45 2.99 17.93 14.55
CA VAL A 45 3.11 18.58 13.25
C VAL A 45 2.05 18.01 12.33
N TYR A 46 1.02 18.80 12.04
CA TYR A 46 -0.10 18.36 11.20
C TYR A 46 -0.02 18.90 9.76
N ALA A 47 0.82 19.91 9.52
CA ALA A 47 1.13 20.37 8.17
C ALA A 47 2.56 20.91 8.02
N CYS A 48 3.14 20.71 6.84
CA CYS A 48 4.42 21.31 6.42
C CYS A 48 4.25 21.92 5.03
N ALA A 49 4.98 23.01 4.76
CA ALA A 49 5.01 23.66 3.47
C ALA A 49 6.44 24.00 3.05
N GLU A 50 6.74 23.77 1.78
CA GLU A 50 8.00 24.13 1.12
C GLU A 50 7.71 24.99 -0.11
N LEU A 51 8.53 26.02 -0.34
CA LEU A 51 8.34 26.99 -1.41
C LEU A 51 9.60 27.10 -2.28
N LYS A 52 9.40 27.07 -3.60
CA LYS A 52 10.43 27.35 -4.59
C LYS A 52 9.95 28.39 -5.58
N ASN A 53 10.90 29.16 -6.12
CA ASN A 53 10.59 30.16 -7.13
C ASN A 53 10.10 29.53 -8.44
N GLU A 54 10.58 28.34 -8.77
CA GLU A 54 10.17 27.56 -9.94
C GLU A 54 10.48 26.08 -9.71
N LEU A 55 9.89 25.20 -10.50
CA LEU A 55 10.22 23.76 -10.49
C LEU A 55 11.72 23.55 -10.79
N GLY A 56 12.39 22.76 -9.94
CA GLY A 56 13.80 22.40 -10.10
C GLY A 56 14.81 23.48 -9.68
N LEU A 57 14.38 24.69 -9.32
CA LEU A 57 15.28 25.73 -8.82
C LEU A 57 15.52 25.61 -7.31
N ASN A 58 16.79 25.61 -6.90
CA ASN A 58 17.24 25.52 -5.50
C ASN A 58 16.77 24.25 -4.76
N GLY A 59 16.68 23.14 -5.51
CA GLY A 59 16.31 21.83 -5.00
C GLY A 59 14.95 21.37 -5.50
N ILE A 60 14.52 20.24 -4.96
CA ILE A 60 13.30 19.54 -5.32
C ILE A 60 12.32 19.69 -4.15
N CYS A 61 11.22 20.38 -4.38
CA CYS A 61 10.29 20.82 -3.34
C CYS A 61 9.69 19.62 -2.58
N GLU A 62 9.33 18.55 -3.29
CA GLU A 62 8.78 17.32 -2.71
C GLU A 62 9.76 16.59 -1.78
N ILE A 63 11.05 16.56 -2.12
CA ILE A 63 12.07 15.91 -1.29
C ILE A 63 12.32 16.76 -0.04
N GLN A 64 12.36 18.09 -0.20
CA GLN A 64 12.64 19.00 0.91
C GLN A 64 11.50 19.06 1.93
N VAL A 65 10.24 19.08 1.47
CA VAL A 65 9.08 19.07 2.39
C VAL A 65 8.97 17.74 3.13
N ALA A 66 9.25 16.61 2.47
CA ALA A 66 9.30 15.30 3.11
C ALA A 66 10.41 15.23 4.17
N ALA A 67 11.64 15.61 3.81
CA ALA A 67 12.78 15.63 4.74
C ALA A 67 12.55 16.58 5.95
N THR A 68 11.86 17.68 5.72
CA THR A 68 11.44 18.64 6.75
C THR A 68 10.50 17.99 7.76
N TYR A 69 9.45 17.32 7.26
CA TYR A 69 8.53 16.55 8.09
C TYR A 69 9.25 15.42 8.85
N GLU A 70 10.04 14.59 8.16
CA GLU A 70 10.80 13.50 8.77
C GLU A 70 11.68 14.02 9.91
N LYS A 71 12.42 15.10 9.64
CA LYS A 71 13.27 15.72 10.65
C LYS A 71 12.49 16.21 11.86
N ALA A 72 11.31 16.79 11.67
CA ALA A 72 10.47 17.25 12.77
C ALA A 72 10.01 16.07 13.63
N VAL A 73 9.60 14.98 12.99
CA VAL A 73 9.07 13.81 13.66
C VAL A 73 10.16 13.02 14.38
N VAL A 74 11.42 12.95 13.91
CA VAL A 74 12.49 12.17 14.57
C VAL A 74 13.15 12.85 15.77
N GLN A 75 12.80 14.08 16.11
CA GLN A 75 13.39 14.78 17.27
C GLN A 75 13.08 14.03 18.57
N GLN A 76 14.01 13.99 19.53
CA GLN A 76 13.82 13.23 20.78
C GLN A 76 12.60 13.76 21.56
N GLU A 77 12.43 15.07 21.55
CA GLU A 77 11.34 15.81 22.16
C GLU A 77 9.96 15.46 21.54
N TYR A 78 9.92 14.75 20.41
CA TYR A 78 8.71 14.29 19.71
C TYR A 78 8.40 12.80 20.00
N ALA A 79 9.20 12.11 20.83
CA ALA A 79 9.11 10.66 21.05
C ALA A 79 7.72 10.18 21.47
N LYS A 80 7.11 10.86 22.44
CA LYS A 80 5.80 10.48 22.96
C LYS A 80 4.70 10.51 21.88
N ILE A 81 4.73 11.50 20.98
CA ILE A 81 3.77 11.56 19.87
C ILE A 81 4.00 10.41 18.88
N ARG A 82 5.26 10.06 18.60
CA ARG A 82 5.59 8.90 17.73
C ARG A 82 5.14 7.57 18.32
N GLU A 83 5.23 7.42 19.64
CA GLU A 83 4.88 6.17 20.32
C GLU A 83 3.37 5.95 20.42
N THR A 84 2.57 7.02 20.29
CA THR A 84 1.10 6.97 20.34
C THR A 84 0.46 7.03 18.95
N THR A 85 1.13 7.58 17.94
CA THR A 85 0.52 7.92 16.64
C THR A 85 1.40 7.53 15.46
N CYS A 86 0.81 7.29 14.29
CA CYS A 86 1.54 7.21 13.03
C CYS A 86 1.97 8.57 12.46
N CYS A 87 1.98 9.63 13.28
CA CYS A 87 2.39 10.99 12.91
C CYS A 87 1.79 11.55 11.59
N PRO A 88 0.49 11.40 11.30
CA PRO A 88 -0.07 11.85 10.03
C PRO A 88 0.09 13.36 9.80
N CYS A 89 0.54 13.74 8.60
CA CYS A 89 0.78 15.14 8.24
C CYS A 89 0.40 15.40 6.78
N ILE A 90 -0.17 16.57 6.48
CA ILE A 90 -0.40 17.03 5.11
C ILE A 90 0.75 17.93 4.69
N LEU A 91 1.44 17.56 3.60
CA LEU A 91 2.55 18.35 3.07
C LEU A 91 2.08 19.16 1.87
N VAL A 92 2.58 20.39 1.76
CA VAL A 92 2.27 21.31 0.65
C VAL A 92 3.57 21.72 -0.02
N SER A 93 3.67 21.52 -1.32
CA SER A 93 4.76 22.06 -2.14
C SER A 93 4.22 23.14 -3.05
N ILE A 94 4.84 24.32 -3.06
CA ILE A 94 4.56 25.36 -4.05
C ILE A 94 5.86 25.66 -4.79
N ALA A 95 5.83 25.53 -6.12
CA ALA A 95 6.97 25.83 -6.97
C ALA A 95 6.51 26.64 -8.18
N GLY A 96 6.91 27.92 -8.23
CA GLY A 96 6.42 28.85 -9.26
C GLY A 96 4.89 28.95 -9.22
N PRO A 97 4.19 28.77 -10.35
CA PRO A 97 2.74 28.79 -10.41
C PRO A 97 2.10 27.45 -10.02
N PHE A 98 2.86 26.44 -9.58
CA PHE A 98 2.31 25.11 -9.27
C PHE A 98 2.16 24.86 -7.77
N ILE A 99 1.07 24.23 -7.37
CA ILE A 99 0.85 23.69 -6.02
C ILE A 99 0.60 22.20 -6.07
N ARG A 100 1.04 21.48 -5.05
CA ARG A 100 0.79 20.03 -4.89
C ARG A 100 0.70 19.65 -3.42
N PHE A 101 -0.17 18.68 -3.13
CA PHE A 101 -0.47 18.17 -1.81
C PHE A 101 -0.06 16.70 -1.66
N TYR A 102 0.45 16.34 -0.48
CA TYR A 102 0.87 14.99 -0.11
C TYR A 102 0.30 14.61 1.24
N GLY A 103 0.10 13.31 1.45
CA GLY A 103 -0.04 12.71 2.77
C GLY A 103 1.29 12.14 3.24
N ALA A 104 1.60 12.30 4.51
CA ALA A 104 2.77 11.71 5.15
C ALA A 104 2.36 10.97 6.43
N VAL A 105 2.95 9.80 6.66
CA VAL A 105 2.82 9.03 7.90
C VAL A 105 4.16 8.41 8.29
N LEU A 106 4.37 8.24 9.58
CA LEU A 106 5.41 7.38 10.16
C LEU A 106 4.75 6.06 10.60
N VAL A 107 5.03 5.01 9.84
CA VAL A 107 4.71 3.63 10.25
C VAL A 107 6.03 2.92 10.53
N ASP A 108 6.23 1.71 10.03
CA ASP A 108 7.53 1.05 10.01
C ASP A 108 8.54 1.69 9.04
N ALA A 109 8.07 2.57 8.16
CA ALA A 109 8.86 3.48 7.36
C ALA A 109 8.16 4.85 7.27
N PHE A 110 8.91 5.87 6.86
CA PHE A 110 8.31 7.13 6.42
C PHE A 110 7.67 6.92 5.05
N ILE A 111 6.36 7.13 4.98
CA ILE A 111 5.61 7.06 3.73
C ILE A 111 5.13 8.48 3.42
N VAL A 112 5.55 8.99 2.27
CA VAL A 112 5.04 10.25 1.70
C VAL A 112 4.47 9.93 0.32
N GLN A 113 3.20 10.26 0.10
CA GLN A 113 2.52 9.99 -1.16
C GLN A 113 1.76 11.23 -1.64
N PRO A 114 1.83 11.56 -2.94
CA PRO A 114 1.06 12.66 -3.49
C PRO A 114 -0.43 12.33 -3.49
N PHE A 115 -1.25 13.27 -3.01
CA PHE A 115 -2.70 13.23 -3.19
C PHE A 115 -3.15 13.87 -4.51
N THR A 116 -2.30 14.72 -5.07
CA THR A 116 -2.58 15.51 -6.29
C THR A 116 -1.36 15.50 -7.19
N ASP A 117 -1.56 15.80 -8.47
CA ASP A 117 -0.49 16.19 -9.38
C ASP A 117 -0.06 17.64 -9.14
N TYR A 118 0.84 18.17 -9.98
CA TYR A 118 1.15 19.60 -9.97
C TYR A 118 -0.02 20.40 -10.55
N ILE A 119 -0.75 21.09 -9.68
CA ILE A 119 -1.89 21.91 -10.05
C ILE A 119 -1.38 23.30 -10.41
N PHE A 120 -1.64 23.73 -11.65
CA PHE A 120 -1.28 25.06 -12.11
C PHE A 120 -2.24 26.12 -11.55
N LEU A 121 -1.68 27.19 -10.98
CA LEU A 121 -2.38 28.33 -10.38
C LEU A 121 -2.22 29.62 -11.21
N GLY A 122 -1.56 29.57 -12.37
CA GLY A 122 -1.40 30.73 -13.24
C GLY A 122 -2.69 31.14 -13.94
N GLY A 123 -2.71 32.36 -14.48
CA GLY A 123 -3.85 32.92 -15.20
C GLY A 123 -3.82 32.60 -16.69
N ASP A 124 -4.99 32.24 -17.24
CA ASP A 124 -5.32 32.12 -18.66
C ASP A 124 -6.65 32.90 -18.87
N PRO A 125 -6.96 33.47 -20.04
CA PRO A 125 -8.27 34.05 -20.35
C PRO A 125 -9.51 33.22 -19.99
N ASP A 126 -9.41 31.89 -19.90
CA ASP A 126 -10.48 31.01 -19.40
C ASP A 126 -10.01 30.26 -18.15
N ALA A 127 -10.38 30.79 -16.98
CA ALA A 127 -9.88 30.33 -15.68
C ALA A 127 -10.95 29.73 -14.76
N GLU A 128 -12.24 29.76 -15.14
CA GLU A 128 -13.33 29.41 -14.22
C GLU A 128 -13.25 27.93 -13.80
N ASP A 129 -13.18 27.00 -14.75
CA ASP A 129 -13.04 25.56 -14.49
C ASP A 129 -11.84 25.24 -13.58
N ARG A 130 -10.72 25.94 -13.81
CA ARG A 130 -9.50 25.76 -13.01
C ARG A 130 -9.68 26.35 -11.61
N ILE A 131 -10.32 27.51 -11.47
CA ILE A 131 -10.62 28.11 -10.17
C ILE A 131 -11.52 27.18 -9.37
N GLU A 132 -12.60 26.66 -9.98
CA GLU A 132 -13.50 25.70 -9.34
C GLU A 132 -12.76 24.43 -8.92
N HIS A 133 -11.96 23.85 -9.81
CA HIS A 133 -11.16 22.67 -9.52
C HIS A 133 -10.18 22.89 -8.36
N VAL A 134 -9.43 24.00 -8.38
CA VAL A 134 -8.48 24.36 -7.32
C VAL A 134 -9.23 24.63 -6.00
N ALA A 135 -10.37 25.31 -6.04
CA ALA A 135 -11.18 25.60 -4.86
C ALA A 135 -11.72 24.33 -4.20
N GLN A 136 -12.20 23.36 -4.99
CA GLN A 136 -12.64 22.05 -4.49
C GLN A 136 -11.52 21.31 -3.77
N ILE A 137 -10.31 21.30 -4.36
CA ILE A 137 -9.14 20.66 -3.75
C ILE A 137 -8.76 21.37 -2.45
N LEU A 138 -8.70 22.70 -2.45
CA LEU A 138 -8.35 23.49 -1.26
C LEU A 138 -9.37 23.32 -0.14
N ALA A 139 -10.67 23.24 -0.47
CA ALA A 139 -11.73 22.95 0.49
C ALA A 139 -11.57 21.55 1.10
N ALA A 140 -11.31 20.53 0.27
CA ALA A 140 -11.08 19.16 0.75
C ALA A 140 -9.84 19.09 1.68
N VAL A 141 -8.74 19.76 1.32
CA VAL A 141 -7.54 19.83 2.15
C VAL A 141 -7.81 20.56 3.47
N GLN A 142 -8.57 21.66 3.45
CA GLN A 142 -8.98 22.38 4.65
C GLN A 142 -9.78 21.45 5.60
N THR A 143 -10.77 20.72 5.07
CA THR A 143 -11.55 19.75 5.86
C THR A 143 -10.65 18.67 6.44
N ALA A 144 -9.76 18.08 5.64
CA ALA A 144 -8.82 17.04 6.09
C ALA A 144 -7.88 17.55 7.20
N LEU A 145 -7.38 18.79 7.10
CA LEU A 145 -6.57 19.42 8.15
C LEU A 145 -7.36 19.62 9.45
N GLU A 146 -8.64 19.98 9.37
CA GLU A 146 -9.50 20.12 10.54
C GLU A 146 -9.82 18.79 11.21
N GLU A 147 -10.08 17.75 10.42
CA GLU A 147 -10.24 16.38 10.90
C GLU A 147 -8.97 15.87 11.55
N LEU A 148 -7.81 16.09 10.93
CA LEU A 148 -6.50 15.71 11.47
C LEU A 148 -6.22 16.41 12.80
N LYS A 149 -6.52 17.71 12.92
CA LYS A 149 -6.40 18.46 14.18
C LYS A 149 -7.30 17.86 15.26
N ARG A 150 -8.55 17.54 14.94
CA ARG A 150 -9.50 16.90 15.88
C ARG A 150 -9.00 15.53 16.32
N TRP A 151 -8.58 14.70 15.37
CA TRP A 151 -8.01 13.38 15.64
C TRP A 151 -6.80 13.43 16.58
N TYR A 152 -5.86 14.35 16.33
CA TYR A 152 -4.72 14.51 17.23
C TYR A 152 -5.13 14.92 18.64
N LYS A 153 -6.13 15.81 18.78
CA LYS A 153 -6.67 16.15 20.10
C LYS A 153 -7.26 14.90 20.75
N ASP A 154 -8.11 14.16 20.06
CA ASP A 154 -8.79 13.00 20.64
C ASP A 154 -7.80 11.91 21.10
N VAL A 155 -6.80 11.61 20.27
CA VAL A 155 -5.80 10.57 20.58
C VAL A 155 -4.83 10.98 21.71
N LEU A 156 -4.53 12.28 21.83
CA LEU A 156 -3.53 12.79 22.78
C LEU A 156 -4.14 13.40 24.06
N SER A 157 -5.47 13.61 24.12
CA SER A 157 -6.18 14.22 25.26
C SER A 157 -6.10 13.41 26.57
N GLY A 158 -5.77 12.11 26.50
CA GLY A 158 -5.69 11.21 27.66
C GLY A 158 -4.27 10.96 28.19
N GLY A 159 -3.28 11.76 27.83
CA GLY A 159 -1.87 11.51 28.19
C GLY A 159 -1.15 10.50 27.28
N GLY A 160 -1.88 9.97 26.28
CA GLY A 160 -1.34 9.11 25.22
C GLY A 160 -0.78 7.80 25.75
N GLU A 161 -1.59 6.96 26.41
CA GLU A 161 -1.14 5.62 26.78
C GLU A 161 -0.61 4.89 25.52
N PRO A 162 0.59 4.29 25.59
CA PRO A 162 1.17 3.60 24.44
C PRO A 162 0.23 2.49 23.98
N GLN A 163 -0.37 2.62 22.80
CA GLN A 163 -1.31 1.63 22.24
C GLN A 163 -0.61 0.35 21.73
N GLY A 164 0.58 0.03 22.28
CA GLY A 164 1.51 -0.90 21.66
C GLY A 164 1.82 -0.50 20.21
N ALA A 165 2.18 -1.47 19.38
CA ALA A 165 2.49 -1.25 17.96
C ALA A 165 1.23 -1.10 17.07
N ASN A 166 0.03 -1.01 17.63
CA ASN A 166 -1.20 -0.98 16.82
C ASN A 166 -1.34 0.31 15.99
N HIS A 167 -0.77 1.42 16.46
CA HIS A 167 -0.84 2.71 15.77
C HIS A 167 -0.10 2.74 14.42
N ILE A 168 0.83 1.81 14.17
CA ILE A 168 1.54 1.68 12.89
C ILE A 168 0.92 0.63 11.96
N LEU A 169 -0.15 -0.05 12.38
CA LEU A 169 -0.84 -1.04 11.57
C LEU A 169 -1.89 -0.37 10.66
N PRO A 170 -2.29 -1.03 9.55
CA PRO A 170 -3.28 -0.47 8.64
C PRO A 170 -4.61 -0.16 9.33
N HIS A 171 -5.17 1.00 9.02
CA HIS A 171 -6.51 1.41 9.46
C HIS A 171 -7.37 1.75 8.24
N PRO A 172 -7.94 0.75 7.54
CA PRO A 172 -8.57 0.93 6.25
C PRO A 172 -9.84 1.80 6.31
N SER A 173 -9.99 2.67 5.32
CA SER A 173 -11.23 3.42 5.07
C SER A 173 -12.03 2.71 3.98
N TYR A 174 -13.04 1.94 4.38
CA TYR A 174 -13.89 1.18 3.47
C TYR A 174 -14.73 2.08 2.56
N ALA A 175 -14.84 1.73 1.28
CA ALA A 175 -15.70 2.45 0.33
C ALA A 175 -17.18 2.07 0.46
N ARG A 176 -17.49 0.91 1.05
CA ARG A 176 -18.86 0.41 1.25
C ARG A 176 -19.09 0.07 2.72
N ASP A 177 -20.24 0.47 3.26
CA ASP A 177 -20.61 0.16 4.65
C ASP A 177 -20.80 -1.34 4.89
N SER A 178 -21.19 -2.10 3.86
CA SER A 178 -21.29 -3.57 3.93
C SER A 178 -19.95 -4.22 4.24
N ASP A 179 -18.84 -3.73 3.67
CA ASP A 179 -17.51 -4.27 3.92
C ASP A 179 -17.02 -3.91 5.32
N ARG A 180 -17.32 -2.70 5.78
CA ARG A 180 -17.06 -2.26 7.15
C ARG A 180 -17.77 -3.15 8.16
N ALA A 181 -19.03 -3.49 7.91
CA ALA A 181 -19.80 -4.39 8.77
C ALA A 181 -19.23 -5.82 8.75
N LEU A 182 -18.96 -6.36 7.55
CA LEU A 182 -18.40 -7.70 7.35
C LEU A 182 -17.05 -7.89 8.06
N LEU A 183 -16.22 -6.85 8.04
CA LEU A 183 -14.84 -6.88 8.54
C LEU A 183 -14.68 -6.13 9.86
N SER A 184 -15.77 -5.92 10.60
CA SER A 184 -15.78 -5.20 11.88
C SER A 184 -14.93 -5.85 12.98
N THR A 185 -14.70 -7.17 12.90
CA THR A 185 -13.85 -7.91 13.83
C THR A 185 -12.42 -8.11 13.33
N LEU A 186 -12.07 -7.57 12.16
CA LEU A 186 -10.74 -7.70 11.59
C LEU A 186 -9.74 -6.89 12.41
N GLN A 187 -8.74 -7.58 12.96
CA GLN A 187 -7.67 -6.99 13.75
C GLN A 187 -6.33 -7.30 13.10
N PHE A 188 -5.63 -6.26 12.62
CA PHE A 188 -4.26 -6.41 12.15
C PHE A 188 -3.35 -6.77 13.32
N LEU A 189 -2.40 -7.68 13.09
CA LEU A 189 -1.45 -8.13 14.11
C LEU A 189 -0.04 -7.64 13.79
N ASP A 190 0.43 -7.93 12.57
CA ASP A 190 1.76 -7.60 12.11
C ASP A 190 1.85 -7.72 10.58
N ARG A 191 3.04 -7.41 10.03
CA ARG A 191 3.35 -7.74 8.64
C ARG A 191 3.51 -9.25 8.48
N PHE A 192 2.92 -9.78 7.42
CA PHE A 192 2.98 -11.21 7.15
C PHE A 192 4.42 -11.65 6.85
N GLN A 193 4.93 -12.56 7.68
CA GLN A 193 6.28 -13.11 7.53
C GLN A 193 6.26 -14.34 6.63
N TYR A 194 7.09 -14.34 5.58
CA TYR A 194 7.26 -15.47 4.68
C TYR A 194 8.70 -15.62 4.18
N PRO A 195 9.15 -16.80 3.70
CA PRO A 195 10.50 -16.94 3.17
C PRO A 195 10.77 -15.95 2.01
N GLY A 196 11.77 -15.09 2.15
CA GLY A 196 12.05 -14.01 1.19
C GLY A 196 11.41 -12.66 1.54
N CYS A 197 10.76 -12.57 2.71
CA CYS A 197 10.29 -11.38 3.44
C CYS A 197 11.36 -10.29 3.67
N ARG A 198 12.63 -10.67 3.64
CA ARG A 198 13.76 -9.80 3.94
C ARG A 198 14.69 -9.65 2.76
N ARG A 199 15.09 -8.41 2.46
CA ARG A 199 16.15 -8.12 1.49
C ARG A 199 17.50 -8.31 2.18
N LYS A 200 18.32 -9.21 1.65
CA LYS A 200 19.72 -9.38 2.08
C LYS A 200 20.63 -8.77 1.03
N ARG A 201 21.31 -7.67 1.36
CA ARG A 201 22.40 -7.13 0.54
C ARG A 201 23.72 -7.79 0.98
N PRO A 202 24.64 -8.11 0.07
CA PRO A 202 25.96 -8.60 0.44
C PRO A 202 26.63 -7.67 1.47
N GLY A 203 27.11 -8.22 2.58
CA GLY A 203 27.79 -7.46 3.63
C GLY A 203 26.89 -6.60 4.54
N LYS A 204 25.55 -6.69 4.43
CA LYS A 204 24.62 -5.98 5.34
C LYS A 204 23.62 -6.94 6.00
N SER A 205 23.16 -6.56 7.19
CA SER A 205 22.04 -7.22 7.86
C SER A 205 20.82 -7.24 6.96
N SER A 206 20.02 -8.31 7.05
CA SER A 206 18.77 -8.42 6.33
C SER A 206 17.81 -7.34 6.82
N VAL A 207 17.25 -6.54 5.91
CA VAL A 207 16.25 -5.53 6.24
C VAL A 207 14.90 -6.00 5.72
N ASP A 208 13.84 -5.77 6.49
CA ASP A 208 12.48 -6.03 6.03
C ASP A 208 12.19 -5.19 4.77
N ASP A 209 11.48 -5.77 3.82
CA ASP A 209 11.07 -5.03 2.63
C ASP A 209 9.69 -4.41 2.88
N PHE A 210 9.74 -3.09 3.10
CA PHE A 210 8.60 -2.26 3.45
C PHE A 210 7.65 -1.97 2.28
N GLN A 211 7.98 -2.41 1.07
CA GLN A 211 7.07 -2.32 -0.10
C GLN A 211 6.00 -3.41 -0.10
N ARG A 212 6.02 -4.34 0.88
CA ARG A 212 5.05 -5.43 0.97
C ARG A 212 3.69 -4.92 1.43
N SER A 213 2.66 -5.34 0.73
CA SER A 213 1.26 -5.06 1.07
C SER A 213 0.57 -6.23 1.77
N LEU A 214 1.33 -7.15 2.40
CA LEU A 214 0.82 -8.35 3.06
C LEU A 214 0.90 -8.23 4.59
N PHE A 215 -0.22 -8.51 5.25
CA PHE A 215 -0.38 -8.42 6.70
C PHE A 215 -1.03 -9.67 7.26
N ARG A 216 -0.62 -10.05 8.47
CA ARG A 216 -1.33 -11.05 9.26
C ARG A 216 -2.38 -10.35 10.09
N ALA A 217 -3.59 -10.89 10.08
CA ALA A 217 -4.70 -10.36 10.85
C ALA A 217 -5.50 -11.50 11.50
N ARG A 218 -6.42 -11.14 12.39
CA ARG A 218 -7.41 -12.03 12.97
C ARG A 218 -8.79 -11.58 12.56
N LEU A 219 -9.59 -12.49 11.98
CA LEU A 219 -10.99 -12.27 11.62
C LEU A 219 -11.84 -13.30 12.36
N ASN A 220 -12.77 -12.84 13.21
CA ASN A 220 -13.63 -13.73 14.02
C ASN A 220 -12.83 -14.82 14.78
N GLY A 221 -11.68 -14.46 15.37
CA GLY A 221 -10.80 -15.40 16.08
C GLY A 221 -9.85 -16.21 15.20
N THR A 222 -10.03 -16.22 13.88
CA THR A 222 -9.21 -17.01 12.93
C THR A 222 -8.09 -16.16 12.35
N GLU A 223 -6.86 -16.67 12.27
CA GLU A 223 -5.78 -15.97 11.57
C GLU A 223 -5.98 -16.00 10.05
N VAL A 224 -5.82 -14.83 9.43
CA VAL A 224 -6.02 -14.60 8.00
C VAL A 224 -4.87 -13.79 7.41
N LEU A 225 -4.67 -13.94 6.11
CA LEU A 225 -3.77 -13.12 5.32
C LEU A 225 -4.56 -11.97 4.71
N VAL A 226 -4.05 -10.75 4.86
CA VAL A 226 -4.60 -9.54 4.24
C VAL A 226 -3.61 -9.00 3.21
N LYS A 227 -4.09 -8.77 1.99
CA LYS A 227 -3.33 -8.16 0.89
C LYS A 227 -3.97 -6.84 0.48
N PHE A 228 -3.16 -5.79 0.31
CA PHE A 228 -3.60 -4.57 -0.39
C PHE A 228 -3.07 -4.55 -1.83
N CYS A 229 -3.95 -4.29 -2.78
CA CYS A 229 -3.63 -4.23 -4.22
C CYS A 229 -4.59 -3.26 -4.93
N PHE A 230 -4.32 -2.90 -6.18
CA PHE A 230 -5.18 -2.01 -6.97
C PHE A 230 -6.02 -2.73 -8.04
N ARG A 231 -5.81 -4.03 -8.18
CA ARG A 231 -6.57 -4.91 -9.07
C ARG A 231 -6.54 -6.32 -8.51
N TYR A 232 -7.66 -7.02 -8.62
CA TYR A 232 -7.78 -8.37 -8.10
C TYR A 232 -8.89 -9.16 -8.80
N GLY A 233 -8.57 -10.35 -9.29
CA GLY A 233 -9.53 -11.27 -9.90
C GLY A 233 -10.33 -12.04 -8.87
N GLU A 234 -11.23 -11.37 -8.14
CA GLU A 234 -12.09 -11.97 -7.11
C GLU A 234 -12.85 -13.21 -7.63
N SER A 235 -13.43 -13.12 -8.84
CA SER A 235 -14.22 -14.22 -9.42
C SER A 235 -13.37 -15.46 -9.69
N ALA A 236 -12.13 -15.29 -10.18
CA ALA A 236 -11.21 -16.40 -10.45
C ALA A 236 -10.75 -17.06 -9.14
N HIS A 237 -10.37 -16.25 -8.13
CA HIS A 237 -9.98 -16.76 -6.83
C HIS A 237 -11.13 -17.51 -6.16
N ARG A 238 -12.33 -16.91 -6.07
CA ARG A 238 -13.49 -17.54 -5.44
C ARG A 238 -13.86 -18.86 -6.13
N LEU A 239 -13.85 -18.89 -7.47
CA LEU A 239 -14.14 -20.09 -8.24
C LEU A 239 -13.19 -21.25 -7.89
N LEU A 240 -11.89 -20.99 -7.80
CA LEU A 240 -10.91 -22.04 -7.46
C LEU A 240 -10.93 -22.40 -5.97
N ALA A 241 -11.26 -21.45 -5.10
CA ALA A 241 -11.39 -21.69 -3.66
C ALA A 241 -12.61 -22.56 -3.31
N GLU A 242 -13.67 -22.48 -4.11
CA GLU A 242 -14.92 -23.25 -3.96
C GLU A 242 -14.88 -24.62 -4.65
N HIS A 243 -13.84 -24.91 -5.43
CA HIS A 243 -13.64 -26.22 -6.06
C HIS A 243 -13.41 -27.32 -5.01
N ASP A 244 -13.73 -28.58 -5.33
CA ASP A 244 -13.49 -29.75 -4.48
C ASP A 244 -12.58 -30.78 -5.20
N PRO A 245 -11.33 -31.01 -4.73
CA PRO A 245 -10.68 -30.31 -3.62
C PRO A 245 -10.33 -28.85 -3.97
N PRO A 246 -10.16 -27.95 -2.99
CA PRO A 246 -9.84 -26.54 -3.26
C PRO A 246 -8.53 -26.35 -4.02
N LEU A 247 -8.56 -25.48 -5.03
CA LEU A 247 -7.42 -25.17 -5.91
C LEU A 247 -6.85 -23.76 -5.68
N ALA A 248 -7.44 -23.02 -4.75
CA ALA A 248 -6.92 -21.77 -4.21
C ALA A 248 -7.27 -21.66 -2.71
N PRO A 249 -6.59 -20.81 -1.94
CA PRO A 249 -6.96 -20.55 -0.55
C PRO A 249 -8.39 -20.03 -0.44
N ARG A 250 -9.06 -20.26 0.70
CA ARG A 250 -10.37 -19.66 0.95
C ARG A 250 -10.27 -18.13 0.90
N LEU A 251 -11.15 -17.50 0.13
CA LEU A 251 -11.30 -16.05 0.08
C LEU A 251 -12.44 -15.61 1.01
N TYR A 252 -12.14 -14.77 2.01
CA TYR A 252 -13.14 -14.23 2.94
C TYR A 252 -13.78 -12.94 2.44
N ALA A 253 -12.99 -12.02 1.87
CA ALA A 253 -13.50 -10.74 1.37
C ALA A 253 -12.57 -10.10 0.34
N CYS A 254 -13.16 -9.35 -0.58
CA CYS A 254 -12.50 -8.32 -1.39
C CYS A 254 -13.22 -7.00 -1.14
N ALA A 255 -12.61 -6.13 -0.34
CA ALA A 255 -13.20 -4.88 0.11
C ALA A 255 -12.53 -3.68 -0.61
N PRO A 256 -13.22 -2.97 -1.52
CA PRO A 256 -12.74 -1.71 -2.05
C PRO A 256 -12.61 -0.66 -0.94
N LEU A 257 -11.52 0.08 -0.98
CA LEU A 257 -11.20 1.15 -0.06
C LEU A 257 -11.30 2.50 -0.77
N VAL A 258 -11.47 3.55 0.02
CA VAL A 258 -11.29 4.92 -0.44
C VAL A 258 -9.87 5.06 -1.03
N GLY A 259 -9.76 5.73 -2.17
CA GLY A 259 -8.49 5.87 -2.90
C GLY A 259 -8.19 4.73 -3.90
N GLY A 260 -9.14 3.81 -4.11
CA GLY A 260 -9.08 2.83 -5.21
C GLY A 260 -8.30 1.54 -4.91
N ALA A 261 -7.69 1.42 -3.73
CA ALA A 261 -7.10 0.17 -3.28
C ALA A 261 -8.19 -0.87 -2.94
N ILE A 262 -7.83 -2.14 -3.00
CA ILE A 262 -8.64 -3.29 -2.63
C ILE A 262 -7.93 -4.01 -1.50
N MET A 263 -8.64 -4.23 -0.40
CA MET A 263 -8.19 -5.10 0.68
C MET A 263 -8.76 -6.50 0.49
N VAL A 264 -7.89 -7.47 0.27
CA VAL A 264 -8.23 -8.86 0.05
C VAL A 264 -7.91 -9.65 1.32
N VAL A 265 -8.91 -10.31 1.89
CA VAL A 265 -8.79 -11.12 3.11
C VAL A 265 -8.96 -12.59 2.72
N MET A 266 -7.93 -13.41 2.95
CA MET A 266 -7.91 -14.82 2.55
C MET A 266 -7.30 -15.72 3.64
N ALA A 267 -7.49 -17.03 3.53
CA ALA A 267 -6.90 -17.98 4.45
C ALA A 267 -5.38 -18.05 4.30
N ILE A 268 -4.69 -18.22 5.44
CA ILE A 268 -3.27 -18.59 5.44
C ILE A 268 -3.19 -20.09 5.14
N VAL A 269 -2.37 -20.47 4.16
CA VAL A 269 -2.14 -21.89 3.82
C VAL A 269 -1.11 -22.48 4.82
N PRO A 270 -1.50 -23.38 5.74
CA PRO A 270 -0.59 -23.88 6.76
C PRO A 270 0.53 -24.73 6.14
N GLY A 271 1.79 -24.45 6.50
CA GLY A 271 2.96 -25.16 5.98
C GLY A 271 3.22 -24.96 4.47
N GLY A 272 2.40 -24.14 3.79
CA GLY A 272 2.43 -23.96 2.35
C GLY A 272 3.62 -23.15 1.87
N ASN A 273 4.72 -23.81 1.54
CA ASN A 273 5.80 -23.19 0.78
C ASN A 273 5.33 -22.99 -0.66
N THR A 274 5.83 -21.93 -1.30
CA THR A 274 5.68 -21.82 -2.74
C THR A 274 6.51 -22.90 -3.43
N ALA A 275 6.06 -23.37 -4.59
CA ALA A 275 6.78 -24.35 -5.39
C ALA A 275 8.21 -23.89 -5.70
N TRP A 276 8.41 -22.58 -5.90
CA TRP A 276 9.73 -21.97 -6.05
C TRP A 276 10.63 -22.19 -4.84
N LYS A 277 10.11 -22.01 -3.62
CA LYS A 277 10.90 -22.16 -2.40
C LYS A 277 11.21 -23.62 -2.09
N GLN A 278 10.27 -24.51 -2.34
CA GLN A 278 10.43 -25.92 -2.02
C GLN A 278 11.26 -26.68 -3.05
N TYR A 279 11.10 -26.36 -4.34
CA TYR A 279 11.69 -27.12 -5.44
C TYR A 279 12.65 -26.31 -6.31
N GLY A 280 12.69 -24.98 -6.21
CA GLY A 280 13.50 -24.15 -7.10
C GLY A 280 13.15 -24.40 -8.56
N LEU A 281 14.14 -24.74 -9.38
CA LEU A 281 13.97 -25.19 -10.78
C LEU A 281 13.84 -26.72 -10.91
N GLY A 282 13.87 -27.46 -9.80
CA GLY A 282 13.72 -28.91 -9.79
C GLY A 282 12.32 -29.40 -10.20
N PRO A 283 12.14 -30.70 -10.43
CA PRO A 283 10.86 -31.27 -10.82
C PRO A 283 9.79 -31.03 -9.75
N LEU A 284 8.57 -30.71 -10.17
CA LEU A 284 7.40 -30.63 -9.30
C LEU A 284 6.74 -32.02 -9.20
N PRO A 285 6.10 -32.36 -8.08
CA PRO A 285 5.27 -33.57 -8.00
C PRO A 285 4.16 -33.55 -9.05
N ASP A 286 3.89 -34.70 -9.69
CA ASP A 286 2.86 -34.83 -10.74
C ASP A 286 1.47 -34.42 -10.23
N SER A 287 1.17 -34.66 -8.96
CA SER A 287 -0.07 -34.22 -8.31
C SER A 287 -0.21 -32.69 -8.31
N VAL A 288 0.86 -31.95 -8.01
CA VAL A 288 0.86 -30.48 -8.06
C VAL A 288 0.59 -30.01 -9.49
N VAL A 289 1.29 -30.56 -10.47
CA VAL A 289 1.12 -30.21 -11.88
C VAL A 289 -0.31 -30.44 -12.37
N ARG A 290 -0.91 -31.60 -12.00
CA ARG A 290 -2.30 -31.94 -12.32
C ARG A 290 -3.31 -31.03 -11.64
N ASP A 291 -3.05 -30.60 -10.40
CA ASP A 291 -3.92 -29.66 -9.71
C ASP A 291 -3.93 -28.29 -10.40
N ILE A 292 -2.76 -27.79 -10.81
CA ILE A 292 -2.68 -26.53 -11.56
C ILE A 292 -3.34 -26.68 -12.93
N GLU A 293 -3.17 -27.82 -13.60
CA GLU A 293 -3.89 -28.12 -14.85
C GLU A 293 -5.41 -28.07 -14.64
N GLY A 294 -5.90 -28.69 -13.57
CA GLY A 294 -7.32 -28.66 -13.17
C GLY A 294 -7.81 -27.24 -12.91
N ALA A 295 -7.01 -26.42 -12.23
CA ALA A 295 -7.34 -25.03 -11.96
C ALA A 295 -7.52 -24.23 -13.25
N LEU A 296 -6.60 -24.39 -14.22
CA LEU A 296 -6.70 -23.70 -15.50
C LEU A 296 -7.92 -24.15 -16.31
N LYS A 297 -8.24 -25.44 -16.32
CA LYS A 297 -9.48 -25.95 -16.96
C LYS A 297 -10.73 -25.33 -16.34
N VAL A 298 -10.79 -25.22 -15.02
CA VAL A 298 -11.93 -24.61 -14.30
C VAL A 298 -12.07 -23.13 -14.65
N LEU A 299 -10.97 -22.38 -14.68
CA LEU A 299 -10.97 -20.97 -15.09
C LEU A 299 -11.43 -20.81 -16.54
N GLU A 300 -10.84 -21.58 -17.47
CA GLU A 300 -11.14 -21.51 -18.90
C GLU A 300 -12.61 -21.82 -19.21
N GLN A 301 -13.20 -22.83 -18.56
CA GLN A 301 -14.63 -23.16 -18.68
C GLN A 301 -15.56 -22.00 -18.27
N LYS A 302 -15.08 -21.08 -17.44
CA LYS A 302 -15.81 -19.87 -17.03
C LYS A 302 -15.39 -18.62 -17.80
N GLY A 303 -14.55 -18.76 -18.82
CA GLY A 303 -14.00 -17.64 -19.58
C GLY A 303 -13.06 -16.75 -18.75
N LEU A 304 -12.40 -17.33 -17.75
CA LEU A 304 -11.47 -16.65 -16.87
C LEU A 304 -10.02 -17.06 -17.17
N VAL A 305 -9.08 -16.19 -16.83
CA VAL A 305 -7.63 -16.39 -16.91
C VAL A 305 -6.97 -16.02 -15.58
N HIS A 306 -5.85 -16.65 -15.25
CA HIS A 306 -5.04 -16.28 -14.09
C HIS A 306 -4.02 -15.20 -14.45
N GLY A 307 -3.29 -15.40 -15.55
CA GLY A 307 -2.31 -14.48 -16.14
C GLY A 307 -0.91 -14.50 -15.55
N ASP A 308 -0.64 -15.23 -14.46
CA ASP A 308 0.67 -15.23 -13.80
C ASP A 308 0.96 -16.60 -13.17
N VAL A 309 0.79 -17.65 -13.97
CA VAL A 309 0.98 -19.05 -13.55
C VAL A 309 2.47 -19.35 -13.49
N ARG A 310 3.05 -19.37 -12.30
CA ARG A 310 4.49 -19.60 -12.11
C ARG A 310 4.80 -20.16 -10.73
N ARG A 311 6.00 -20.71 -10.54
CA ARG A 311 6.40 -21.37 -9.28
C ARG A 311 6.24 -20.50 -8.02
N PRO A 312 6.48 -19.17 -8.06
CA PRO A 312 6.19 -18.30 -6.92
C PRO A 312 4.70 -18.19 -6.57
N ASN A 313 3.81 -18.43 -7.53
CA ASN A 313 2.35 -18.29 -7.41
C ASN A 313 1.63 -19.64 -7.26
N VAL A 314 2.40 -20.71 -7.04
CA VAL A 314 1.89 -22.04 -6.69
C VAL A 314 2.32 -22.35 -5.26
N VAL A 315 1.37 -22.60 -4.37
CA VAL A 315 1.63 -23.08 -3.01
C VAL A 315 1.41 -24.59 -2.95
N THR A 316 2.35 -25.31 -2.36
CA THR A 316 2.24 -26.77 -2.21
C THR A 316 1.69 -27.14 -0.85
N ILE A 317 0.72 -28.04 -0.82
CA ILE A 317 0.00 -28.48 0.39
C ILE A 317 0.18 -29.98 0.60
N GLN A 318 0.28 -30.43 1.84
CA GLN A 318 0.23 -31.85 2.16
C GLN A 318 -1.23 -32.29 2.32
N ARG A 319 -1.60 -33.35 1.61
CA ARG A 319 -2.94 -33.95 1.68
C ARG A 319 -2.98 -35.04 2.74
N VAL A 320 -4.21 -35.40 3.13
CA VAL A 320 -4.47 -36.48 4.10
C VAL A 320 -3.96 -37.83 3.61
N ASP A 321 -4.00 -38.06 2.29
CA ASP A 321 -3.48 -39.29 1.64
C ASP A 321 -1.94 -39.33 1.55
N GLY A 322 -1.24 -38.32 2.07
CA GLY A 322 0.21 -38.21 2.04
C GLY A 322 0.78 -37.65 0.73
N THR A 323 -0.06 -37.36 -0.27
CA THR A 323 0.39 -36.73 -1.51
C THR A 323 0.53 -35.21 -1.35
N THR A 324 1.40 -34.59 -2.16
CA THR A 324 1.55 -33.13 -2.20
C THR A 324 0.65 -32.54 -3.29
N GLY A 325 -0.32 -31.72 -2.93
CA GLY A 325 -1.17 -30.99 -3.85
C GLY A 325 -0.69 -29.57 -4.13
N GLY A 326 -1.27 -28.91 -5.13
CA GLY A 326 -0.99 -27.53 -5.53
C GLY A 326 -2.22 -26.62 -5.42
N MET A 327 -2.00 -25.38 -4.99
CA MET A 327 -2.99 -24.30 -5.04
C MET A 327 -2.39 -23.08 -5.76
N LEU A 328 -3.21 -22.38 -6.56
CA LEU A 328 -2.85 -21.08 -7.13
C LEU A 328 -3.06 -19.96 -6.12
N ILE A 329 -2.14 -19.00 -6.12
CA ILE A 329 -2.22 -17.74 -5.38
C ILE A 329 -1.87 -16.56 -6.30
N ASP A 330 -2.05 -15.35 -5.81
CA ASP A 330 -1.74 -14.10 -6.52
C ASP A 330 -2.60 -13.82 -7.77
N PHE A 331 -3.89 -13.58 -7.52
CA PHE A 331 -4.89 -13.32 -8.55
C PHE A 331 -4.94 -11.86 -9.03
N ASP A 332 -3.87 -11.06 -8.85
CA ASP A 332 -3.89 -9.62 -9.19
C ASP A 332 -4.15 -9.38 -10.67
N TRP A 333 -3.77 -10.33 -11.53
CA TRP A 333 -3.87 -10.22 -12.99
C TRP A 333 -5.03 -11.03 -13.55
N SER A 334 -5.72 -11.77 -12.69
CA SER A 334 -6.79 -12.66 -13.09
C SER A 334 -8.07 -11.90 -13.40
N GLY A 335 -8.87 -12.47 -14.29
CA GLY A 335 -10.15 -11.90 -14.69
C GLY A 335 -10.69 -12.58 -15.94
N LYS A 336 -11.57 -11.90 -16.66
CA LYS A 336 -12.12 -12.44 -17.91
C LYS A 336 -11.07 -12.47 -19.01
N HIS A 337 -11.03 -13.59 -19.74
CA HIS A 337 -10.19 -13.76 -20.92
C HIS A 337 -10.33 -12.54 -21.85
N GLY A 338 -9.21 -11.92 -22.21
CA GLY A 338 -9.17 -10.82 -23.17
C GLY A 338 -9.63 -9.46 -22.62
N GLU A 339 -10.18 -9.39 -21.40
CA GLU A 339 -10.66 -8.14 -20.79
C GLU A 339 -9.72 -7.61 -19.68
N VAL A 340 -8.77 -8.43 -19.21
CA VAL A 340 -7.70 -8.01 -18.29
C VAL A 340 -6.36 -7.93 -19.01
N TYR A 341 -5.46 -7.07 -18.52
CA TYR A 341 -4.24 -6.69 -19.23
C TYR A 341 -2.98 -6.86 -18.36
N TYR A 342 -1.89 -7.26 -19.00
CA TYR A 342 -0.57 -7.24 -18.37
C TYR A 342 -0.19 -5.81 -17.96
N PRO A 343 0.56 -5.64 -16.85
CA PRO A 343 1.07 -4.33 -16.48
C PRO A 343 1.87 -3.69 -17.61
N SER A 344 1.83 -2.35 -17.71
CA SER A 344 2.69 -1.59 -18.63
C SER A 344 4.18 -1.74 -18.32
N LEU A 345 4.52 -2.18 -17.11
CA LEU A 345 5.88 -2.46 -16.66
C LEU A 345 5.97 -3.92 -16.20
N LEU A 346 6.19 -4.83 -17.15
CA LEU A 346 6.51 -6.22 -16.84
C LEU A 346 7.95 -6.35 -16.32
N ASN A 347 8.16 -7.28 -15.39
CA ASN A 347 9.50 -7.59 -14.90
C ASN A 347 10.33 -8.20 -16.05
N GLN A 348 11.40 -7.53 -16.43
CA GLN A 348 12.29 -7.95 -17.52
C GLN A 348 13.19 -9.13 -17.13
N ASP A 349 13.33 -9.42 -15.83
CA ASP A 349 14.12 -10.56 -15.33
C ASP A 349 13.36 -11.90 -15.47
N VAL A 350 12.07 -11.84 -15.82
CA VAL A 350 11.25 -13.04 -16.04
C VAL A 350 11.26 -13.37 -17.53
N SER A 351 11.56 -14.63 -17.86
CA SER A 351 11.47 -15.15 -19.22
C SER A 351 10.01 -15.41 -19.59
N TRP A 352 9.30 -14.35 -19.95
CA TRP A 352 7.90 -14.43 -20.39
C TRP A 352 7.75 -15.22 -21.69
N GLN A 353 6.66 -15.96 -21.79
CA GLN A 353 6.31 -16.80 -22.92
C GLN A 353 5.86 -15.95 -24.13
N GLN A 354 5.76 -16.59 -25.30
CA GLN A 354 5.45 -15.90 -26.55
C GLN A 354 4.07 -15.25 -26.47
N GLY A 355 3.94 -14.00 -26.96
CA GLY A 355 2.67 -13.27 -26.95
C GLY A 355 2.39 -12.49 -25.66
N ILE A 356 3.15 -12.71 -24.58
CA ILE A 356 3.09 -11.90 -23.37
C ILE A 356 3.90 -10.62 -23.59
N ALA A 357 3.24 -9.46 -23.50
CA ALA A 357 3.88 -8.17 -23.62
C ALA A 357 3.18 -7.10 -22.77
N PRO A 358 3.87 -6.00 -22.43
CA PRO A 358 3.29 -4.94 -21.62
C PRO A 358 2.00 -4.36 -22.22
N GLY A 359 0.98 -4.19 -21.37
CA GLY A 359 -0.31 -3.63 -21.77
C GLY A 359 -1.12 -4.50 -22.75
N GLN A 360 -0.69 -5.73 -23.04
CA GLN A 360 -1.47 -6.65 -23.88
C GLN A 360 -2.56 -7.37 -23.07
N PRO A 361 -3.68 -7.75 -23.72
CA PRO A 361 -4.71 -8.54 -23.07
C PRO A 361 -4.19 -9.92 -22.68
N ILE A 362 -4.60 -10.39 -21.51
CA ILE A 362 -4.28 -11.72 -20.99
C ILE A 362 -5.28 -12.72 -21.57
N ARG A 363 -4.78 -13.80 -22.15
CA ARG A 363 -5.57 -14.84 -22.81
C ARG A 363 -5.26 -16.21 -22.21
N SER A 364 -6.19 -17.14 -22.36
CA SER A 364 -6.06 -18.50 -21.82
C SER A 364 -4.84 -19.24 -22.36
N GLU A 365 -4.43 -18.94 -23.60
CA GLU A 365 -3.23 -19.52 -24.20
C GLU A 365 -1.97 -19.19 -23.40
N HIS A 366 -1.89 -17.99 -22.81
CA HIS A 366 -0.75 -17.59 -21.98
C HIS A 366 -0.67 -18.44 -20.70
N ASP A 367 -1.80 -18.71 -20.04
CA ASP A 367 -1.84 -19.58 -18.85
C ASP A 367 -1.38 -21.00 -19.18
N TRP A 368 -1.81 -21.53 -20.34
CA TRP A 368 -1.41 -22.85 -20.80
C TRP A 368 0.07 -22.94 -21.17
N GLU A 369 0.63 -21.90 -21.80
CA GLU A 369 2.06 -21.82 -22.08
C GLU A 369 2.89 -21.75 -20.79
N MET A 370 2.44 -20.94 -19.83
CA MET A 370 3.03 -20.88 -18.50
C MET A 370 2.98 -22.23 -17.77
N TRP A 371 1.86 -22.95 -17.84
CA TRP A 371 1.74 -24.29 -17.27
C TRP A 371 2.66 -25.31 -17.93
N ARG A 372 2.80 -25.30 -19.27
CA ARG A 372 3.78 -26.16 -19.96
C ARG A 372 5.20 -25.88 -19.47
N ALA A 373 5.52 -24.62 -19.25
CA ALA A 373 6.83 -24.21 -18.78
C ALA A 373 7.07 -24.54 -17.29
N LEU A 374 6.02 -24.57 -16.46
CA LEU A 374 6.06 -25.12 -15.09
C LEU A 374 6.50 -26.60 -15.09
N GLN A 375 5.95 -27.40 -16.00
CA GLN A 375 6.27 -28.84 -16.14
C GLN A 375 7.74 -29.06 -16.48
N SER A 376 8.29 -28.26 -17.40
CA SER A 376 9.67 -28.37 -17.85
C SER A 376 10.70 -27.70 -16.92
N GLY A 377 10.26 -27.04 -15.85
CA GLY A 377 11.14 -26.32 -14.92
C GLY A 377 11.78 -25.05 -15.47
N MET A 378 11.12 -24.40 -16.44
CA MET A 378 11.65 -23.20 -17.12
C MET A 378 11.16 -21.86 -16.53
N VAL A 379 10.21 -21.88 -15.59
CA VAL A 379 9.60 -20.70 -14.93
C VAL A 379 9.08 -21.03 -13.54
#